data_AF-A0A4R4UGZ7-F1
#
_entry.id   AF-A0A4R4UGZ7-F1
#
_cell.length_a   1.000
_cell.length_b   1.000
_cell.length_c   1.000
_cell.angle_alpha   90.00
_cell.angle_beta   90.00
_cell.angle_gamma   90.00
#
_symmetry.space_group_name_H-M   'P 1'
#
loop_
_entity.id
_entity.type
_entity.pdbx_description
1 polymer ?
#
loop_
_entity_poly.entity_id
_entity_poly.type
_entity_poly.pdbx_seq_one_letter_code
_entity_poly.pdbx_strand_id
1 'polypeptide(L)'
;MCLVLTAGVWAGGWWLGDVALLPDQGASWYYWKLPEPTLWTRASAWAGYTAHQLVSWWLIFHAQRHVRTYTGGLHPVNVVALVANLGFIVLHEVQTQVFYDGLAQDVSIFSSQGSVIVLLIVVLIMENRRRGMFFGRPAPISAEITRFFRKYHGFLFSWAAVYTFWYHPMETTSGHLIGFVYMFLLLLQGSLFFTRSHTNRWWTLTLELLVVVHGTLVAVMNTGPDGLWPMFLFGFLGVFVISQMHGLGLARSTRWVLVVLHLGAAIAVYWTRSLTELDEIVRIPLIEYLVVAVLALLTWLGLRGLRLLRRPEQQREPAGRS
;
A
#
# COMPACT_ATOMS: atom_id res chain seq x y z
N MET A 1 -12.42 11.83 11.49
CA MET A 1 -11.61 10.91 12.32
C MET A 1 -10.16 10.85 11.87
N CYS A 2 -9.79 10.36 10.68
CA CYS A 2 -8.38 10.25 10.26
C CYS A 2 -7.60 11.58 10.36
N LEU A 3 -8.22 12.70 9.94
CA LEU A 3 -7.63 14.04 10.09
C LEU A 3 -7.48 14.46 11.56
N VAL A 4 -8.42 14.07 12.42
CA VAL A 4 -8.35 14.34 13.87
C VAL A 4 -7.21 13.55 14.50
N LEU A 5 -7.05 12.28 14.12
CA LEU A 5 -5.92 11.47 14.58
C LEU A 5 -4.59 12.07 14.12
N THR A 6 -4.51 12.52 12.86
CA THR A 6 -3.30 13.19 12.34
C THR A 6 -3.04 14.51 13.05
N ALA A 7 -4.07 15.29 13.36
CA ALA A 7 -3.93 16.49 14.18
C ALA A 7 -3.43 16.15 15.59
N GLY A 8 -3.82 14.98 16.12
CA GLY A 8 -3.27 14.41 17.35
C GLY A 8 -1.76 14.13 17.24
N VAL A 9 -1.31 13.52 16.15
CA VAL A 9 0.14 13.31 15.86
C VAL A 9 0.88 14.64 15.77
N TRP A 10 0.31 15.60 15.04
CA TRP A 10 0.89 16.94 14.93
C TRP A 10 1.03 17.64 16.29
N ALA A 11 -0.01 17.55 17.14
CA ALA A 11 0.07 18.05 18.52
C ALA A 11 1.08 17.25 19.35
N GLY A 12 1.18 15.94 19.11
CA GLY A 12 2.21 15.03 19.63
C GLY A 12 3.63 15.57 19.45
N GLY A 13 3.93 16.13 18.28
CA GLY A 13 5.24 16.71 17.97
C GLY A 13 5.66 17.86 18.90
N TRP A 14 4.72 18.56 19.54
CA TRP A 14 5.06 19.59 20.53
C TRP A 14 5.72 19.01 21.79
N TRP A 15 5.45 17.75 22.11
CA TRP A 15 6.04 17.05 23.26
C TRP A 15 7.24 16.18 22.89
N LEU A 16 7.37 15.82 21.61
CA LEU A 16 8.48 14.99 21.12
C LEU A 16 9.85 15.70 21.28
N GLY A 17 9.84 17.04 21.22
CA GLY A 17 11.03 17.87 21.37
C GLY A 17 12.02 17.74 20.19
N ASP A 18 13.18 18.38 20.32
CA ASP A 18 14.25 18.30 19.31
C ASP A 18 15.03 16.98 19.50
N VAL A 19 14.72 15.99 18.66
CA VAL A 19 15.45 14.73 18.64
C VAL A 19 16.73 14.88 17.82
N ALA A 20 17.88 14.59 18.42
CA ALA A 20 19.16 14.64 17.75
C ALA A 20 19.31 13.46 16.78
N LEU A 21 19.38 13.75 15.48
CA LEU A 21 19.45 12.75 14.41
C LEU A 21 20.82 12.74 13.74
N LEU A 22 21.13 11.62 13.08
CA LEU A 22 22.32 11.50 12.26
C LEU A 22 22.16 12.26 10.94
N PRO A 23 23.26 12.76 10.34
CA PRO A 23 23.23 13.33 9.01
C PRO A 23 22.65 12.35 7.98
N ASP A 24 21.97 12.89 6.97
CA ASP A 24 21.55 12.09 5.84
C ASP A 24 22.77 11.50 5.10
N GLN A 25 22.71 10.21 4.78
CA GLN A 25 23.77 9.46 4.09
C GLN A 25 23.38 9.09 2.64
N GLY A 26 22.24 9.60 2.15
CA GLY A 26 21.80 9.43 0.76
C GLY A 26 20.66 8.42 0.60
N ALA A 27 20.44 7.97 -0.63
CA ALA A 27 19.16 7.35 -1.05
C ALA A 27 18.74 6.07 -0.30
N SER A 28 19.67 5.32 0.31
CA SER A 28 19.36 4.12 1.10
C SER A 28 19.25 4.38 2.61
N TRP A 29 19.55 5.61 3.03
CA TRP A 29 19.50 6.03 4.43
C TRP A 29 18.12 6.58 4.77
N TYR A 30 17.56 6.13 5.89
CA TYR A 30 16.36 6.73 6.44
C TYR A 30 16.75 7.70 7.57
N TYR A 31 16.48 8.98 7.38
CA TYR A 31 16.96 10.05 8.26
C TYR A 31 16.46 9.97 9.71
N TRP A 32 15.22 9.52 9.93
CA TRP A 32 14.53 9.59 11.23
C TRP A 32 14.83 8.35 12.08
N LYS A 33 16.08 8.28 12.57
CA LYS A 33 16.64 7.19 13.38
C LYS A 33 17.49 7.74 14.51
N LEU A 34 17.37 7.21 15.72
CA LEU A 34 18.25 7.58 16.82
C LEU A 34 19.72 7.19 16.51
N PRO A 35 20.69 8.02 16.92
CA PRO A 35 22.11 7.72 16.77
C PRO A 35 22.53 6.54 17.67
N GLU A 36 21.95 6.42 18.86
CA GLU A 36 22.26 5.40 19.86
C GLU A 36 20.99 4.59 20.22
N PRO A 37 20.53 3.68 19.34
CA PRO A 37 19.38 2.84 19.63
C PRO A 37 19.67 1.91 20.81
N THR A 38 18.69 1.71 21.68
CA THR A 38 18.79 0.75 22.78
C THR A 38 18.00 -0.52 22.48
N LEU A 39 18.13 -1.53 23.35
CA LEU A 39 17.26 -2.70 23.28
C LEU A 39 15.77 -2.30 23.33
N TRP A 40 15.42 -1.32 24.16
CA TRP A 40 14.03 -0.91 24.37
C TRP A 40 13.46 -0.10 23.21
N THR A 41 14.27 0.75 22.57
CA THR A 41 13.78 1.51 21.41
C THR A 41 13.38 0.57 20.28
N ARG A 42 14.24 -0.40 19.95
CA ARG A 42 13.99 -1.43 18.95
C ARG A 42 12.88 -2.41 19.35
N ALA A 43 12.93 -2.93 20.59
CA ALA A 43 11.97 -3.93 21.06
C ALA A 43 10.55 -3.35 21.14
N SER A 44 10.39 -2.07 21.51
CA SER A 44 9.08 -1.42 21.56
C SER A 44 8.42 -1.35 20.17
N ALA A 45 9.17 -0.97 19.13
CA ALA A 45 8.69 -0.92 17.75
C ALA A 45 8.33 -2.32 17.22
N TRP A 46 9.20 -3.32 17.40
CA TRP A 46 8.92 -4.69 16.99
C TRP A 46 7.77 -5.35 17.74
N ALA A 47 7.64 -5.10 19.05
CA ALA A 47 6.53 -5.60 19.84
C ALA A 47 5.21 -4.98 19.38
N GLY A 48 5.18 -3.66 19.18
CA GLY A 48 4.03 -2.93 18.64
C GLY A 48 3.61 -3.43 17.26
N TYR A 49 4.57 -3.53 16.34
CA TYR A 49 4.36 -4.10 15.00
C TYR A 49 3.79 -5.52 15.06
N THR A 50 4.44 -6.41 15.82
CA THR A 50 4.06 -7.83 15.89
C THR A 50 2.66 -7.98 16.47
N ALA A 51 2.36 -7.27 17.57
CA ALA A 51 1.04 -7.29 18.18
C ALA A 51 -0.03 -6.76 17.21
N HIS A 52 0.22 -5.62 16.56
CA HIS A 52 -0.71 -5.02 15.60
C HIS A 52 -0.95 -5.95 14.40
N GLN A 53 0.10 -6.59 13.90
CA GLN A 53 0.02 -7.51 12.77
C GLN A 53 -0.78 -8.77 13.09
N LEU A 54 -0.50 -9.40 14.24
CA LEU A 54 -1.18 -10.62 14.68
C LEU A 54 -2.67 -10.36 14.94
N VAL A 55 -3.01 -9.24 15.59
CA VAL A 55 -4.41 -8.83 15.79
C VAL A 55 -5.10 -8.60 14.45
N SER A 56 -4.46 -7.87 13.52
CA SER A 56 -5.03 -7.62 12.19
C SER A 56 -5.28 -8.92 11.41
N TRP A 57 -4.30 -9.83 11.37
CA TRP A 57 -4.44 -11.12 10.71
C TRP A 57 -5.49 -12.01 11.38
N TRP A 58 -5.55 -12.03 12.70
CA TRP A 58 -6.57 -12.76 13.43
C TRP A 58 -7.98 -12.24 13.10
N LEU A 59 -8.18 -10.92 13.07
CA LEU A 59 -9.47 -10.31 12.70
C LEU A 59 -9.88 -10.64 11.26
N ILE A 60 -8.93 -10.57 10.31
CA ILE A 60 -9.18 -10.95 8.91
C ILE A 60 -9.56 -12.43 8.82
N PHE A 61 -8.79 -13.31 9.46
CA PHE A 61 -9.06 -14.74 9.49
C PHE A 61 -10.43 -15.04 10.11
N HIS A 62 -10.75 -14.42 11.23
CA HIS A 62 -12.03 -14.54 11.91
C HIS A 62 -13.18 -14.09 11.00
N ALA A 63 -13.05 -12.92 10.37
CA ALA A 63 -14.07 -12.38 9.46
C ALA A 63 -14.29 -13.29 8.24
N GLN A 64 -13.21 -13.80 7.63
CA GLN A 64 -13.29 -14.74 6.50
C GLN A 64 -14.04 -16.03 6.85
N ARG A 65 -13.91 -16.53 8.09
CA ARG A 65 -14.60 -17.75 8.53
C ARG A 65 -16.05 -17.54 8.92
N HIS A 66 -16.40 -16.40 9.52
CA HIS A 66 -17.68 -16.21 10.20
C HIS A 66 -18.64 -15.21 9.54
N VAL A 67 -18.17 -14.15 8.87
CA VAL A 67 -19.06 -13.09 8.34
C VAL A 67 -19.69 -13.48 7.00
N ARG A 68 -18.86 -13.97 6.06
CA ARG A 68 -19.22 -14.53 4.73
C ARG A 68 -20.17 -13.73 3.82
N THR A 69 -20.69 -12.58 4.25
CA THR A 69 -21.73 -11.80 3.55
C THR A 69 -21.42 -10.31 3.59
N TYR A 70 -21.80 -9.59 2.54
CA TYR A 70 -21.58 -8.15 2.45
C TYR A 70 -22.79 -7.36 2.97
N THR A 71 -22.54 -6.37 3.81
CA THR A 71 -23.57 -5.49 4.41
C THR A 71 -23.37 -4.03 4.03
N GLY A 72 -24.44 -3.23 4.16
CA GLY A 72 -24.35 -1.77 4.01
C GLY A 72 -23.69 -1.09 5.22
N GLY A 73 -23.87 -1.64 6.42
CA GLY A 73 -23.27 -1.15 7.66
C GLY A 73 -22.13 -2.02 8.18
N LEU A 74 -21.65 -1.70 9.38
CA LEU A 74 -20.57 -2.41 10.04
C LEU A 74 -21.05 -3.73 10.67
N HIS A 75 -20.24 -4.77 10.53
CA HIS A 75 -20.31 -5.96 11.37
C HIS A 75 -19.68 -5.68 12.75
N PRO A 76 -20.04 -6.44 13.80
CA PRO A 76 -19.37 -6.31 15.10
C PRO A 76 -17.85 -6.45 15.01
N VAL A 77 -17.36 -7.36 14.17
CA VAL A 77 -15.91 -7.54 13.94
C VAL A 77 -15.25 -6.32 13.26
N ASN A 78 -16.00 -5.53 12.48
CA ASN A 78 -15.48 -4.27 11.94
C ASN A 78 -15.30 -3.24 13.06
N VAL A 79 -16.23 -3.18 14.02
CA VAL A 79 -16.12 -2.29 15.19
C VAL A 79 -14.91 -2.67 16.03
N VAL A 80 -14.70 -3.97 16.27
CA VAL A 80 -13.49 -4.46 16.97
C VAL A 80 -12.23 -4.06 16.21
N ALA A 81 -12.21 -4.21 14.87
CA ALA A 81 -11.07 -3.80 14.06
C ALA A 81 -10.81 -2.28 14.13
N LEU A 82 -11.85 -1.45 14.11
CA LEU A 82 -11.72 0.00 14.25
C LEU A 82 -11.13 0.39 15.60
N VAL A 83 -11.65 -0.20 16.69
CA VAL A 83 -11.17 0.05 18.06
C VAL A 83 -9.73 -0.45 18.22
N ALA A 84 -9.41 -1.64 17.70
CA ALA A 84 -8.05 -2.19 17.77
C ALA A 84 -7.05 -1.31 17.02
N ASN A 85 -7.35 -0.90 15.78
CA ASN A 85 -6.50 0.01 15.02
C ASN A 85 -6.34 1.36 15.73
N LEU A 86 -7.42 1.92 16.28
CA LEU A 86 -7.34 3.15 17.07
C LEU A 86 -6.41 2.99 18.30
N GLY A 87 -6.53 1.87 19.01
CA GLY A 87 -5.66 1.55 20.13
C GLY A 87 -4.19 1.45 19.72
N PHE A 88 -3.89 0.80 18.59
CA PHE A 88 -2.52 0.73 18.06
C PHE A 88 -1.99 2.07 17.56
N ILE A 89 -2.84 2.95 17.04
CA ILE A 89 -2.44 4.31 16.65
C ILE A 89 -2.01 5.09 17.90
N VAL A 90 -2.82 5.06 18.97
CA VAL A 90 -2.47 5.72 20.24
C VAL A 90 -1.23 5.09 20.87
N LEU A 91 -1.12 3.76 20.83
CA LEU A 91 0.06 3.05 21.35
C LEU A 91 1.32 3.45 20.59
N HIS A 92 1.26 3.55 19.26
CA HIS A 92 2.41 3.93 18.45
C HIS A 92 2.82 5.38 18.70
N GLU A 93 1.86 6.28 18.91
CA GLU A 93 2.14 7.66 19.30
C GLU A 93 2.88 7.69 20.64
N VAL A 94 2.34 7.01 21.67
CA VAL A 94 3.01 6.90 22.98
C VAL A 94 4.40 6.24 22.84
N GLN A 95 4.53 5.22 21.99
CA GLN A 95 5.81 4.57 21.73
C GLN A 95 6.82 5.54 21.12
N THR A 96 6.41 6.36 20.14
CA THR A 96 7.29 7.39 19.56
C THR A 96 7.68 8.44 20.60
N GLN A 97 6.75 8.88 21.44
CA GLN A 97 7.04 9.86 22.51
C GLN A 97 8.04 9.34 23.56
N VAL A 98 8.03 8.03 23.84
CA VAL A 98 8.88 7.43 24.89
C VAL A 98 10.20 6.89 24.34
N PHE A 99 10.18 6.32 23.13
CA PHE A 99 11.29 5.54 22.57
C PHE A 99 11.78 6.02 21.22
N TYR A 100 11.00 6.87 20.55
CA TYR A 100 11.25 7.45 19.23
C TYR A 100 11.34 6.45 18.07
N ASP A 101 12.30 5.53 18.07
CA ASP A 101 12.61 4.68 16.91
C ASP A 101 11.40 3.88 16.40
N GLY A 102 11.31 3.77 15.07
CA GLY A 102 10.47 2.79 14.36
C GLY A 102 11.27 1.58 13.89
N LEU A 103 10.65 0.70 13.09
CA LEU A 103 11.34 -0.46 12.53
C LEU A 103 12.52 -0.08 11.62
N ALA A 104 12.53 1.15 11.08
CA ALA A 104 13.60 1.64 10.21
C ALA A 104 15.02 1.51 10.80
N GLN A 105 15.15 1.35 12.12
CA GLN A 105 16.43 1.06 12.75
C GLN A 105 17.03 -0.28 12.29
N ASP A 106 16.19 -1.26 11.96
CA ASP A 106 16.58 -2.65 11.70
C ASP A 106 16.35 -3.10 10.26
N VAL A 107 15.55 -2.36 9.50
CA VAL A 107 15.14 -2.74 8.14
C VAL A 107 15.37 -1.62 7.13
N SER A 108 15.63 -2.02 5.88
CA SER A 108 15.93 -1.08 4.79
C SER A 108 14.70 -0.26 4.38
N ILE A 109 14.92 1.00 3.99
CA ILE A 109 13.90 1.87 3.37
C ILE A 109 13.22 1.22 2.16
N PHE A 110 13.98 0.44 1.37
CA PHE A 110 13.45 -0.27 0.20
C PHE A 110 12.45 -1.35 0.58
N SER A 111 12.53 -1.91 1.79
CA SER A 111 11.56 -2.90 2.26
C SER A 111 10.20 -2.27 2.56
N SER A 112 10.20 -1.08 3.19
CA SER A 112 8.97 -0.32 3.46
C SER A 112 8.32 0.13 2.16
N GLN A 113 9.10 0.76 1.27
CA GLN A 113 8.65 1.16 -0.06
C GLN A 113 8.14 -0.03 -0.89
N GLY A 114 8.87 -1.16 -0.87
CA GLY A 114 8.50 -2.38 -1.56
C GLY A 114 7.15 -2.95 -1.09
N SER A 115 6.83 -2.82 0.20
CA SER A 115 5.55 -3.29 0.74
C SER A 115 4.35 -2.55 0.12
N VAL A 116 4.43 -1.23 -0.04
CA VAL A 116 3.40 -0.39 -0.66
C VAL A 116 3.31 -0.67 -2.16
N ILE A 117 4.44 -0.80 -2.84
CA ILE A 117 4.49 -1.15 -4.28
C ILE A 117 3.77 -2.48 -4.52
N VAL A 118 4.08 -3.52 -3.73
CA VAL A 118 3.43 -4.84 -3.84
C VAL A 118 1.92 -4.75 -3.60
N LEU A 119 1.46 -3.92 -2.66
CA LEU A 119 0.04 -3.66 -2.45
C LEU A 119 -0.62 -3.10 -3.73
N LEU A 120 -0.05 -2.05 -4.32
CA LEU A 120 -0.58 -1.42 -5.55
C LEU A 120 -0.62 -2.41 -6.73
N ILE A 121 0.44 -3.19 -6.91
CA ILE A 121 0.53 -4.23 -7.94
C ILE A 121 -0.58 -5.27 -7.77
N VAL A 122 -0.83 -5.71 -6.54
CA VAL A 122 -1.90 -6.69 -6.28
C VAL A 122 -3.27 -6.07 -6.53
N VAL A 123 -3.48 -4.77 -6.30
CA VAL A 123 -4.70 -4.07 -6.74
C VAL A 123 -4.85 -4.17 -8.26
N LEU A 124 -3.79 -3.92 -9.05
CA LEU A 124 -3.81 -4.06 -10.51
C LEU A 124 -4.19 -5.49 -10.94
N ILE A 125 -3.60 -6.52 -10.32
CA ILE A 125 -3.92 -7.93 -10.63
C ILE A 125 -5.39 -8.25 -10.31
N MET A 126 -5.87 -7.79 -9.15
CA MET A 126 -7.26 -8.04 -8.73
C MET A 126 -8.26 -7.34 -9.65
N GLU A 127 -7.92 -6.16 -10.15
CA GLU A 127 -8.79 -5.30 -10.94
C GLU A 127 -8.60 -5.40 -12.46
N ASN A 128 -7.63 -6.20 -12.93
CA ASN A 128 -7.34 -6.45 -14.34
C ASN A 128 -8.61 -6.70 -15.17
N ARG A 129 -9.54 -7.53 -14.69
CA ARG A 129 -10.77 -7.86 -15.43
C ARG A 129 -11.78 -6.71 -15.52
N ARG A 130 -11.81 -5.81 -14.53
CA ARG A 130 -12.76 -4.70 -14.48
C ARG A 130 -12.21 -3.46 -15.18
N ARG A 131 -10.92 -3.16 -14.96
CA ARG A 131 -10.26 -1.93 -15.41
C ARG A 131 -9.41 -2.14 -16.66
N GLY A 132 -8.95 -3.36 -16.92
CA GLY A 132 -7.87 -3.61 -17.88
C GLY A 132 -6.50 -3.23 -17.33
N MET A 133 -5.44 -3.71 -17.99
CA MET A 133 -4.05 -3.30 -17.74
C MET A 133 -3.57 -2.26 -18.77
N PHE A 134 -4.20 -2.21 -19.94
CA PHE A 134 -3.82 -1.29 -21.01
C PHE A 134 -5.06 -0.77 -21.72
N PHE A 135 -5.43 0.48 -21.43
CA PHE A 135 -6.51 1.21 -22.06
C PHE A 135 -7.87 0.50 -22.01
N GLY A 136 -8.16 -0.17 -20.88
CA GLY A 136 -9.39 -0.94 -20.70
C GLY A 136 -9.31 -2.40 -21.16
N ARG A 137 -8.20 -2.83 -21.77
CA ARG A 137 -8.00 -4.23 -22.19
C ARG A 137 -7.33 -5.04 -21.07
N PRO A 138 -7.90 -6.21 -20.69
CA PRO A 138 -7.29 -7.05 -19.67
C PRO A 138 -6.04 -7.75 -20.21
N ALA A 139 -5.02 -7.86 -19.36
CA ALA A 139 -3.88 -8.75 -19.59
C ALA A 139 -4.30 -10.23 -19.44
N PRO A 140 -3.59 -11.19 -20.04
CA PRO A 140 -3.90 -12.63 -20.01
C PRO A 140 -3.61 -13.28 -18.64
N ILE A 141 -4.13 -12.71 -17.55
CA ILE A 141 -4.03 -13.23 -16.19
C ILE A 141 -5.22 -14.16 -15.95
N SER A 142 -4.95 -15.39 -15.53
CA SER A 142 -5.99 -16.40 -15.32
C SER A 142 -6.93 -16.02 -14.17
N ALA A 143 -8.19 -16.50 -14.25
CA ALA A 143 -9.19 -16.31 -13.21
C ALA A 143 -8.72 -16.81 -11.84
N GLU A 144 -7.91 -17.87 -11.83
CA GLU A 144 -7.43 -18.51 -10.62
C GLU A 144 -6.41 -17.65 -9.88
N ILE A 145 -5.48 -17.02 -10.60
CA ILE A 145 -4.53 -16.05 -10.04
C ILE A 145 -5.29 -14.89 -9.41
N THR A 146 -6.25 -14.31 -10.13
CA THR A 146 -7.09 -13.22 -9.59
C THR A 146 -7.86 -13.67 -8.34
N ARG A 147 -8.43 -14.89 -8.31
CA ARG A 147 -9.10 -15.44 -7.12
C ARG A 147 -8.15 -15.64 -5.94
N PHE A 148 -6.92 -16.09 -6.19
CA PHE A 148 -5.90 -16.23 -5.15
C PHE A 148 -5.63 -14.88 -4.48
N PHE A 149 -5.34 -13.85 -5.26
CA PHE A 149 -5.10 -12.51 -4.72
C PHE A 149 -6.35 -11.95 -4.03
N ARG A 150 -7.54 -12.06 -4.63
CA ARG A 150 -8.79 -11.62 -3.97
C ARG A 150 -9.04 -12.32 -2.64
N LYS A 151 -8.65 -13.58 -2.49
CA LYS A 151 -8.81 -14.33 -1.23
C LYS A 151 -7.81 -13.89 -0.15
N TYR A 152 -6.56 -13.62 -0.52
CA TYR A 152 -5.48 -13.38 0.45
C TYR A 152 -5.04 -11.91 0.58
N HIS A 153 -5.56 -11.00 -0.27
CA HIS A 153 -5.13 -9.60 -0.27
C HIS A 153 -5.24 -8.95 1.11
N GLY A 154 -6.27 -9.27 1.91
CA GLY A 154 -6.41 -8.69 3.25
C GLY A 154 -5.18 -8.93 4.14
N PHE A 155 -4.59 -10.13 4.08
CA PHE A 155 -3.38 -10.45 4.86
C PHE A 155 -2.15 -9.68 4.34
N LEU A 156 -1.99 -9.61 3.03
CA LEU A 156 -0.89 -8.86 2.39
C LEU A 156 -1.02 -7.35 2.60
N PHE A 157 -2.23 -6.81 2.49
CA PHE A 157 -2.49 -5.37 2.56
C PHE A 157 -2.41 -4.89 4.00
N SER A 158 -2.92 -5.67 4.96
CA SER A 158 -2.68 -5.39 6.38
C SER A 158 -1.19 -5.47 6.72
N TRP A 159 -0.45 -6.43 6.16
CA TRP A 159 1.00 -6.48 6.32
C TRP A 159 1.69 -5.22 5.80
N ALA A 160 1.45 -4.83 4.55
CA ALA A 160 2.06 -3.63 3.98
C ALA A 160 1.70 -2.37 4.77
N ALA A 161 0.42 -2.24 5.16
CA ALA A 161 -0.06 -1.08 5.91
C ALA A 161 0.54 -1.02 7.33
N VAL A 162 0.43 -2.10 8.11
CA VAL A 162 0.93 -2.14 9.49
C VAL A 162 2.46 -2.06 9.53
N TYR A 163 3.15 -2.69 8.58
CA TYR A 163 4.60 -2.60 8.46
C TYR A 163 5.07 -1.18 8.19
N THR A 164 4.49 -0.52 7.18
CA THR A 164 4.82 0.88 6.87
C THR A 164 4.46 1.80 8.05
N PHE A 165 3.33 1.54 8.72
CA PHE A 165 2.90 2.32 9.88
C PHE A 165 3.92 2.29 11.01
N TRP A 166 4.42 1.11 11.40
CA TRP A 166 5.44 0.97 12.46
C TRP A 166 6.88 1.18 11.98
N TYR A 167 7.12 1.23 10.67
CA TYR A 167 8.43 1.52 10.12
C TYR A 167 8.90 2.93 10.48
N HIS A 168 7.98 3.89 10.41
CA HIS A 168 8.26 5.29 10.66
C HIS A 168 7.98 5.66 12.12
N PRO A 169 8.84 6.43 12.79
CA PRO A 169 8.43 7.16 13.98
C PRO A 169 7.27 8.12 13.65
N MET A 170 6.44 8.46 14.63
CA MET A 170 5.32 9.41 14.48
C MET A 170 5.77 10.88 14.42
N GLU A 171 6.65 11.16 13.45
CA GLU A 171 7.21 12.47 13.16
C GLU A 171 6.20 13.45 12.54
N THR A 172 6.48 14.74 12.67
CA THR A 172 5.52 15.81 12.33
C THR A 172 5.87 16.65 11.10
N THR A 173 6.87 16.23 10.33
CA THR A 173 7.11 16.87 9.03
C THR A 173 5.92 16.66 8.08
N SER A 174 5.75 17.56 7.11
CA SER A 174 4.58 17.52 6.21
C SER A 174 4.44 16.19 5.45
N GLY A 175 5.55 15.55 5.10
CA GLY A 175 5.60 14.23 4.46
C GLY A 175 5.10 13.10 5.36
N HIS A 176 5.46 13.13 6.65
CA HIS A 176 4.92 12.19 7.64
C HIS A 176 3.44 12.44 7.89
N LEU A 177 3.02 13.69 8.08
CA LEU A 177 1.61 13.99 8.37
C LEU A 177 0.68 13.57 7.24
N ILE A 178 1.01 13.86 5.96
CA ILE A 178 0.19 13.36 4.84
C ILE A 178 0.28 11.83 4.73
N GLY A 179 1.43 11.25 5.05
CA GLY A 179 1.64 9.82 5.17
C GLY A 179 0.68 9.21 6.19
N PHE A 180 0.59 9.76 7.40
CA PHE A 180 -0.31 9.29 8.46
C PHE A 180 -1.77 9.45 8.10
N VAL A 181 -2.18 10.55 7.44
CA VAL A 181 -3.54 10.64 6.88
C VAL A 181 -3.81 9.44 5.97
N TYR A 182 -2.88 9.15 5.05
CA TYR A 182 -3.05 8.05 4.12
C TYR A 182 -3.05 6.68 4.83
N MET A 183 -2.11 6.44 5.75
CA MET A 183 -2.05 5.21 6.54
C MET A 183 -3.32 4.99 7.36
N PHE A 184 -3.87 6.01 8.01
CA PHE A 184 -5.13 5.90 8.75
C PHE A 184 -6.32 5.60 7.84
N LEU A 185 -6.33 6.12 6.61
CA LEU A 185 -7.35 5.77 5.61
C LEU A 185 -7.20 4.31 5.12
N LEU A 186 -5.96 3.80 5.00
CA LEU A 186 -5.71 2.38 4.68
C LEU A 186 -6.09 1.44 5.82
N LEU A 187 -5.79 1.78 7.08
CA LEU A 187 -6.22 1.02 8.26
C LEU A 187 -7.75 1.05 8.42
N LEU A 188 -8.38 2.19 8.11
CA LEU A 188 -9.84 2.30 8.01
C LEU A 188 -10.38 1.35 6.93
N GLN A 189 -9.84 1.41 5.71
CA GLN A 189 -10.24 0.49 4.63
C GLN A 189 -10.04 -0.98 5.02
N GLY A 190 -8.94 -1.30 5.71
CA GLY A 190 -8.65 -2.62 6.27
C GLY A 190 -9.64 -3.06 7.34
N SER A 191 -10.26 -2.12 8.07
CA SER A 191 -11.29 -2.41 9.08
C SER A 191 -12.68 -2.63 8.50
N LEU A 192 -12.91 -2.24 7.23
CA LEU A 192 -14.22 -2.27 6.57
C LEU A 192 -14.50 -3.57 5.79
N PHE A 193 -13.72 -4.63 5.98
CA PHE A 193 -13.93 -5.91 5.27
C PHE A 193 -15.39 -6.38 5.33
N PHE A 194 -15.87 -6.96 4.23
CA PHE A 194 -17.26 -7.41 4.08
C PHE A 194 -18.34 -6.30 4.21
N THR A 195 -17.98 -5.04 3.98
CA THR A 195 -18.94 -3.94 3.82
C THR A 195 -19.00 -3.45 2.37
N ARG A 196 -20.10 -2.83 1.96
CA ARG A 196 -20.23 -2.19 0.64
C ARG A 196 -19.19 -1.07 0.45
N SER A 197 -18.85 -0.35 1.51
CA SER A 197 -17.82 0.71 1.50
C SER A 197 -16.45 0.18 1.09
N HIS A 198 -16.05 -0.99 1.60
CA HIS A 198 -14.76 -1.60 1.25
C HIS A 198 -14.62 -1.94 -0.24
N THR A 199 -15.73 -2.17 -0.93
CA THR A 199 -15.76 -2.43 -2.38
C THR A 199 -16.17 -1.22 -3.22
N ASN A 200 -16.40 -0.06 -2.60
CA ASN A 200 -16.84 1.13 -3.31
C ASN A 200 -15.73 1.63 -4.23
N ARG A 201 -15.98 1.63 -5.54
CA ARG A 201 -14.98 1.98 -6.56
C ARG A 201 -14.39 3.37 -6.43
N TRP A 202 -15.16 4.36 -5.99
CA TRP A 202 -14.70 5.74 -5.84
C TRP A 202 -13.83 5.87 -4.61
N TRP A 203 -14.25 5.25 -3.50
CA TRP A 203 -13.46 5.17 -2.28
C TRP A 203 -12.12 4.46 -2.51
N THR A 204 -12.14 3.27 -3.12
CA THR A 204 -10.90 2.55 -3.42
C THR A 204 -10.01 3.32 -4.39
N LEU A 205 -10.59 4.00 -5.38
CA LEU A 205 -9.82 4.86 -6.28
C LEU A 205 -9.18 6.03 -5.52
N THR A 206 -9.90 6.68 -4.60
CA THR A 206 -9.33 7.75 -3.77
C THR A 206 -8.11 7.25 -3.00
N LEU A 207 -8.20 6.08 -2.37
CA LEU A 207 -7.05 5.48 -1.68
C LEU A 207 -5.89 5.20 -2.64
N GLU A 208 -6.17 4.61 -3.80
CA GLU A 208 -5.16 4.33 -4.81
C GLU A 208 -4.48 5.60 -5.34
N LEU A 209 -5.19 6.73 -5.46
CA LEU A 209 -4.65 7.99 -5.97
C LEU A 209 -3.95 8.84 -4.90
N LEU A 210 -4.20 8.60 -3.60
CA LEU A 210 -3.49 9.33 -2.54
C LEU A 210 -1.98 9.05 -2.54
N VAL A 211 -1.54 7.92 -3.10
CA VAL A 211 -0.11 7.65 -3.31
C VAL A 211 0.55 8.68 -4.23
N VAL A 212 -0.20 9.23 -5.21
CA VAL A 212 0.28 10.30 -6.10
C VAL A 212 0.67 11.52 -5.26
N VAL A 213 -0.22 11.93 -4.34
CA VAL A 213 -0.01 13.10 -3.48
C VAL A 213 1.12 12.84 -2.50
N HIS A 214 1.07 11.73 -1.77
CA HIS A 214 2.05 11.40 -0.75
C HIS A 214 3.46 11.17 -1.35
N GLY A 215 3.57 10.34 -2.39
CA GLY A 215 4.84 10.04 -3.04
C GLY A 215 5.49 11.26 -3.69
N THR A 216 4.69 12.13 -4.31
CA THR A 216 5.18 13.41 -4.85
C THR A 216 5.71 14.32 -3.74
N LEU A 217 4.95 14.49 -2.65
CA LEU A 217 5.38 15.36 -1.55
C LEU A 217 6.66 14.85 -0.88
N VAL A 218 6.73 13.55 -0.58
CA VAL A 218 7.93 12.94 0.01
C VAL A 218 9.14 13.11 -0.93
N ALA A 219 8.96 12.96 -2.24
CA ALA A 219 10.04 13.18 -3.20
C ALA A 219 10.53 14.64 -3.21
N VAL A 220 9.62 15.63 -3.17
CA VAL A 220 9.98 17.05 -3.04
C VAL A 220 10.75 17.30 -1.74
N MET A 221 10.31 16.71 -0.63
CA MET A 221 10.96 16.93 0.67
C MET A 221 12.35 16.29 0.77
N ASN A 222 12.52 15.11 0.16
CA ASN A 222 13.78 14.38 0.24
C ASN A 222 14.81 14.84 -0.81
N THR A 223 14.35 15.28 -1.98
CA THR A 223 15.25 15.57 -3.13
C THR A 223 15.10 17.00 -3.68
N GLY A 224 14.24 17.82 -3.07
CA GLY A 224 14.01 19.21 -3.47
C GLY A 224 13.12 19.37 -4.72
N PRO A 225 12.84 20.62 -5.11
CA PRO A 225 12.01 20.94 -6.30
C PRO A 225 12.60 20.47 -7.63
N ASP A 226 13.92 20.34 -7.70
CA ASP A 226 14.63 19.84 -8.89
C ASP A 226 14.84 18.33 -8.86
N GLY A 227 14.34 17.66 -7.81
CA GLY A 227 14.49 16.23 -7.60
C GLY A 227 13.51 15.35 -8.37
N LEU A 228 13.27 14.15 -7.83
CA LEU A 228 12.56 13.04 -8.49
C LEU A 228 11.04 13.10 -8.39
N TRP A 229 10.45 14.20 -7.92
CA TRP A 229 9.00 14.30 -7.76
C TRP A 229 8.21 14.11 -9.07
N PRO A 230 8.70 14.49 -10.27
CA PRO A 230 7.97 14.23 -11.51
C PRO A 230 7.85 12.73 -11.82
N MET A 231 8.86 11.93 -11.49
CA MET A 231 8.78 10.46 -11.59
C MET A 231 7.59 9.92 -10.80
N PHE A 232 7.39 10.38 -9.56
CA PHE A 232 6.27 9.93 -8.73
C PHE A 232 4.93 10.49 -9.21
N LEU A 233 4.85 11.79 -9.51
CA LEU A 233 3.61 12.42 -9.97
C LEU A 233 3.15 11.81 -11.29
N PHE A 234 3.98 11.89 -12.33
CA PHE A 234 3.60 11.45 -13.67
C PHE A 234 3.62 9.95 -13.80
N GLY A 235 4.47 9.24 -13.06
CA GLY A 235 4.46 7.78 -13.03
C GLY A 235 3.14 7.22 -12.51
N PHE A 236 2.71 7.62 -11.30
CA PHE A 236 1.44 7.15 -10.74
C PHE A 236 0.21 7.67 -11.52
N LEU A 237 0.22 8.92 -11.98
CA LEU A 237 -0.85 9.41 -12.88
C LEU A 237 -0.86 8.66 -14.22
N GLY A 238 0.29 8.22 -14.70
CA GLY A 238 0.42 7.38 -15.89
C GLY A 238 -0.28 6.03 -15.69
N VAL A 239 -0.10 5.37 -14.54
CA VAL A 239 -0.85 4.16 -14.18
C VAL A 239 -2.35 4.43 -14.13
N PHE A 240 -2.77 5.58 -13.59
CA PHE A 240 -4.17 5.96 -13.57
C PHE A 240 -4.77 6.12 -14.97
N VAL A 241 -4.08 6.85 -15.84
CA VAL A 241 -4.48 7.10 -17.23
C VAL A 241 -4.48 5.80 -18.04
N ILE A 242 -3.47 4.95 -17.92
CA ILE A 242 -3.35 3.72 -18.72
C ILE A 242 -4.32 2.63 -18.24
N SER A 243 -4.51 2.51 -16.92
CA SER A 243 -5.24 1.39 -16.32
C SER A 243 -6.47 1.84 -15.54
N GLN A 244 -6.30 2.63 -14.48
CA GLN A 244 -7.32 2.73 -13.43
C GLN A 244 -8.62 3.42 -13.88
N MET A 245 -8.52 4.48 -14.70
CA MET A 245 -9.67 5.28 -15.12
C MET A 245 -10.69 4.50 -15.97
N HIS A 246 -10.25 3.41 -16.61
CA HIS A 246 -11.06 2.65 -17.56
C HIS A 246 -12.17 1.82 -16.91
N GLY A 247 -12.06 1.50 -15.60
CA GLY A 247 -13.13 0.81 -14.86
C GLY A 247 -14.10 1.74 -14.13
N LEU A 248 -14.03 3.05 -14.35
CA LEU A 248 -14.87 4.04 -13.66
C LEU A 248 -16.20 4.34 -14.37
N GLY A 249 -16.34 3.92 -15.63
CA GLY A 249 -17.52 4.26 -16.45
C GLY A 249 -17.53 5.71 -16.95
N LEU A 250 -16.36 6.35 -17.02
CA LEU A 250 -16.23 7.72 -17.55
C LEU A 250 -16.59 7.78 -19.03
N ALA A 251 -17.19 8.89 -19.46
CA ALA A 251 -17.39 9.18 -20.88
C ALA A 251 -16.06 9.19 -21.63
N ARG A 252 -16.09 8.89 -22.94
CA ARG A 252 -14.88 8.87 -23.78
C ARG A 252 -14.21 10.25 -23.84
N SER A 253 -15.00 11.32 -23.85
CA SER A 253 -14.52 12.71 -23.80
C SER A 253 -13.75 13.00 -22.51
N THR A 254 -14.29 12.63 -21.35
CA THR A 254 -13.63 12.81 -20.05
C THR A 254 -12.29 12.09 -20.00
N ARG A 255 -12.21 10.86 -20.51
CA ARG A 255 -10.95 10.11 -20.58
C ARG A 255 -9.91 10.82 -21.45
N TRP A 256 -10.31 11.36 -22.60
CA TRP A 256 -9.42 12.14 -23.45
C TRP A 256 -8.96 13.44 -22.81
N VAL A 257 -9.84 14.15 -22.10
CA VAL A 257 -9.47 15.34 -21.33
C VAL A 257 -8.40 14.99 -20.29
N LEU A 258 -8.57 13.90 -19.54
CA LEU A 258 -7.57 13.45 -18.57
C LEU A 258 -6.22 13.10 -19.23
N VAL A 259 -6.23 12.44 -20.39
CA VAL A 259 -5.02 12.16 -21.17
C VAL A 259 -4.33 13.46 -21.60
N VAL A 260 -5.08 14.40 -22.18
CA VAL A 260 -4.53 15.68 -22.65
C VAL A 260 -3.97 16.50 -21.47
N LEU A 261 -4.67 16.53 -20.34
CA LEU A 261 -4.18 17.21 -19.13
C LEU A 261 -2.90 16.56 -18.61
N HIS A 262 -2.84 15.23 -18.55
CA HIS A 262 -1.65 14.51 -18.11
C HIS A 262 -0.44 14.79 -19.02
N LEU A 263 -0.62 14.67 -20.34
CA LEU A 263 0.43 14.92 -21.32
C LEU A 263 0.84 16.39 -21.35
N GLY A 264 -0.11 17.32 -21.30
CA GLY A 264 0.15 18.76 -21.27
C GLY A 264 0.92 19.17 -20.01
N ALA A 265 0.55 18.64 -18.85
CA ALA A 265 1.28 18.88 -17.61
C ALA A 265 2.69 18.28 -17.64
N ALA A 266 2.85 17.07 -18.19
CA ALA A 266 4.17 16.47 -18.38
C ALA A 266 5.03 17.32 -19.30
N ILE A 267 4.52 17.72 -20.47
CA ILE A 267 5.24 18.61 -21.39
C ILE A 267 5.64 19.91 -20.70
N ALA A 268 4.74 20.53 -19.92
CA ALA A 268 5.04 21.78 -19.23
C ALA A 268 6.17 21.63 -18.20
N VAL A 269 6.19 20.54 -17.42
CA VAL A 269 7.25 20.30 -16.41
C VAL A 269 8.57 19.92 -17.06
N TYR A 270 8.54 19.06 -18.09
CA TYR A 270 9.76 18.61 -18.76
C TYR A 270 10.29 19.59 -19.81
N TRP A 271 9.55 20.65 -20.13
CA TRP A 271 10.01 21.71 -21.04
C TRP A 271 11.32 22.36 -20.58
N THR A 272 11.48 22.52 -19.27
CA THR A 272 12.67 23.12 -18.66
C THR A 272 13.66 22.10 -18.10
N ARG A 273 13.37 20.80 -18.21
CA ARG A 273 14.20 19.71 -17.72
C ARG A 273 14.99 19.04 -18.84
N SER A 274 15.99 18.23 -18.48
CA SER A 274 16.79 17.51 -19.47
C SER A 274 15.95 16.47 -20.21
N LEU A 275 16.18 16.32 -21.52
CA LEU A 275 15.57 15.24 -22.31
C LEU A 275 15.97 13.85 -21.81
N THR A 276 17.11 13.72 -21.12
CA THR A 276 17.56 12.46 -20.53
C THR A 276 16.71 12.03 -19.34
N GLU A 277 15.87 12.91 -18.78
CA GLU A 277 15.00 12.64 -17.63
C GLU A 277 13.59 12.19 -18.07
N LEU A 278 13.27 12.20 -19.37
CA LEU A 278 11.94 11.83 -19.87
C LEU A 278 11.54 10.39 -19.53
N ASP A 279 12.50 9.51 -19.26
CA ASP A 279 12.22 8.15 -18.84
C ASP A 279 11.54 8.07 -17.47
N GLU A 280 11.68 9.09 -16.61
CA GLU A 280 11.02 9.19 -15.31
C GLU A 280 9.50 9.02 -15.39
N ILE A 281 8.87 9.53 -16.45
CA ILE A 281 7.42 9.44 -16.68
C ILE A 281 6.97 7.98 -16.75
N VAL A 282 7.80 7.10 -17.30
CA VAL A 282 7.43 5.69 -17.57
C VAL A 282 8.01 4.71 -16.55
N ARG A 283 8.94 5.12 -15.69
CA ARG A 283 9.60 4.23 -14.71
C ARG A 283 8.60 3.50 -13.82
N ILE A 284 7.69 4.22 -13.16
CA ILE A 284 6.70 3.59 -12.26
C ILE A 284 5.75 2.65 -13.01
N PRO A 285 5.07 3.07 -14.11
CA PRO A 285 4.24 2.14 -14.89
C PRO A 285 5.00 0.90 -15.35
N LEU A 286 6.25 1.07 -15.80
CA LEU A 286 7.08 -0.04 -16.26
C LEU A 286 7.39 -1.01 -15.13
N ILE A 287 7.82 -0.51 -13.97
CA ILE A 287 8.12 -1.34 -12.79
C ILE A 287 6.86 -2.07 -12.33
N GLU A 288 5.73 -1.37 -12.17
CA GLU A 288 4.50 -2.00 -11.71
C GLU A 288 4.03 -3.10 -12.67
N TYR A 289 4.01 -2.85 -13.97
CA TYR A 289 3.58 -3.86 -14.97
C TYR A 289 4.56 -5.03 -15.08
N LEU A 290 5.86 -4.79 -14.95
CA LEU A 290 6.85 -5.85 -14.90
C LEU A 290 6.62 -6.75 -13.67
N VAL A 291 6.41 -6.16 -12.50
CA VAL A 291 6.19 -6.93 -11.27
C VAL A 291 4.81 -7.61 -11.28
N VAL A 292 3.78 -7.02 -11.91
CA VAL A 292 2.52 -7.73 -12.21
C VAL A 292 2.80 -9.02 -12.98
N ALA A 293 3.61 -8.97 -14.04
CA ALA A 293 3.95 -10.15 -14.84
C ALA A 293 4.72 -11.20 -14.02
N VAL A 294 5.71 -10.76 -13.23
CA VAL A 294 6.49 -11.64 -12.34
C VAL A 294 5.58 -12.32 -11.31
N LEU A 295 4.75 -11.57 -10.58
CA LEU A 295 3.85 -12.13 -9.57
C LEU A 295 2.79 -13.06 -10.18
N ALA A 296 2.26 -12.72 -11.36
CA ALA A 296 1.34 -13.59 -12.06
C ALA A 296 2.01 -14.93 -12.46
N LEU A 297 3.24 -14.88 -12.96
CA LEU A 297 4.02 -16.06 -13.31
C LEU A 297 4.35 -16.93 -12.09
N LEU A 298 4.88 -16.33 -11.02
CA LEU A 298 5.22 -17.04 -9.79
C LEU A 298 3.98 -17.69 -9.16
N THR A 299 2.85 -16.98 -9.12
CA THR A 299 1.59 -17.52 -8.61
C THR A 299 1.09 -18.67 -9.47
N TRP A 300 1.17 -18.55 -10.80
CA TRP A 300 0.80 -19.63 -11.71
C TRP A 300 1.68 -20.87 -11.51
N LEU A 301 3.00 -20.69 -11.40
CA LEU A 301 3.94 -21.79 -11.13
C LEU A 301 3.62 -22.48 -9.80
N GLY A 302 3.39 -21.71 -8.73
CA GLY A 302 3.02 -22.25 -7.42
C GLY A 302 1.71 -23.05 -7.44
N LEU A 303 0.67 -22.51 -8.08
CA LEU A 303 -0.61 -23.20 -8.24
C LEU A 303 -0.49 -24.47 -9.08
N ARG A 304 0.33 -24.44 -10.14
CA ARG A 304 0.62 -25.61 -10.97
C ARG A 304 1.37 -26.68 -10.18
N GLY A 305 2.38 -26.30 -9.40
CA GLY A 305 3.14 -27.21 -8.54
C GLY A 305 2.23 -27.91 -7.52
N LEU A 306 1.36 -27.17 -6.84
CA LEU A 306 0.39 -27.73 -5.89
C LEU A 306 -0.56 -28.75 -6.54
N ARG A 307 -0.97 -28.54 -7.79
CA ARG A 307 -1.81 -29.52 -8.52
C ARG A 307 -1.06 -30.79 -8.84
N LEU A 308 0.21 -30.69 -9.22
CA LEU A 308 1.04 -31.85 -9.52
C LEU A 308 1.27 -32.69 -8.25
N LEU A 309 1.48 -32.04 -7.10
CA LEU A 309 1.65 -32.72 -5.80
C LEU A 309 0.38 -33.39 -5.28
N ARG A 310 -0.82 -32.90 -5.64
CA ARG A 310 -2.11 -33.47 -5.19
C ARG A 310 -2.65 -34.60 -6.07
N ARG A 311 -2.09 -34.80 -7.27
CA ARG A 311 -2.49 -35.88 -8.20
C ARG A 311 -2.18 -37.34 -7.77
N PRO A 312 -1.28 -37.67 -6.81
CA PRO A 312 -0.97 -39.08 -6.50
C PRO A 312 -2.07 -39.87 -5.77
N GLU A 313 -3.04 -39.24 -5.10
CA GLU A 313 -4.01 -39.96 -4.26
C GLU A 313 -5.29 -40.40 -4.97
N GLN A 314 -5.70 -39.72 -6.05
CA GLN A 314 -6.97 -40.05 -6.74
C GLN A 314 -6.87 -41.21 -7.75
N GLN A 315 -5.68 -41.79 -7.96
CA GLN A 315 -5.49 -42.96 -8.83
C GLN A 315 -5.34 -44.28 -8.04
N ARG A 316 -5.57 -44.28 -6.72
CA ARG A 316 -5.50 -45.47 -5.84
C ARG A 316 -6.87 -45.95 -5.34
N GLU A 317 -7.94 -45.78 -6.12
CA GLU A 317 -9.13 -46.62 -5.94
C GLU A 317 -8.96 -47.89 -6.78
N PRO A 318 -8.94 -49.09 -6.18
CA PRO A 318 -8.87 -50.31 -6.96
C PRO A 318 -10.21 -50.50 -7.68
N ALA A 319 -10.14 -50.55 -9.01
CA ALA A 319 -11.14 -51.22 -9.82
C ALA A 319 -11.24 -52.67 -9.34
N GLY A 320 -12.31 -53.01 -8.62
CA GLY A 320 -12.51 -54.40 -8.21
C GLY A 320 -13.59 -54.57 -7.16
N ARG A 321 -14.80 -54.85 -7.61
CA ARG A 321 -15.67 -55.94 -7.13
C ARG A 321 -16.86 -56.05 -8.09
N SER A 322 -16.65 -56.87 -9.12
CA SER A 322 -17.68 -57.66 -9.80
C SER A 322 -18.29 -58.66 -8.85
#